data_AF-A0A3V7B5G1-F1
#
_entry.id   AF-A0A3V7B5G1-F1
#
_cell.length_a   1.000
_cell.length_b   1.000
_cell.length_c   1.000
_cell.angle_alpha   90.00
_cell.angle_beta   90.00
_cell.angle_gamma   90.00
#
_symmetry.space_group_name_H-M   'P 1'
#
loop_
_entity.id
_entity.type
_entity.pdbx_description
1 polymer ?
#
loop_
_entity_poly.entity_id
_entity_poly.type
_entity_poly.pdbx_seq_one_letter_code
_entity_poly.pdbx_strand_id
1 'polypeptide(L)'
;MNLKLPASVSIQPGMDAIPPVPPVTVKYKCFDPDGSDSVTRTASIVILSDAFNLIKSLQSLGLTLTIDVTSNGVKSKSWVFGKKDGTTPPDNISVGSSYTEKTGTGDMTMTINATLSRDSSEKTSPGFYAIPALSAFKLVPVYGLLSGLQLNTPAIRIQYVPTCFVQTRLSTNNVNFGPVLTTDVDSNFDRQIPFTITASVNENCNEGKFGNLQTGYTPHFSESAATKTYYLDLPLKVSFILINGGVVCSGGKSVCLYKEGGISDKNGLQLEINAPGGNPVTFNEASLPVNKFGNFQGSEGGGTWNIINSYQAVLSSTGEQVKTGKYSAQVTVKVDYY
;
A
#
# COMPACT_ATOMS: atom_id res chain seq x y z
N MET A 1 27.11 -8.06 2.20
CA MET A 1 26.29 -8.81 1.22
C MET A 1 24.83 -8.40 1.35
N ASN A 2 23.99 -8.50 0.31
CA ASN A 2 22.58 -8.12 0.40
C ASN A 2 21.66 -9.35 0.31
N LEU A 3 20.85 -9.58 1.34
CA LEU A 3 19.65 -10.40 1.25
C LEU A 3 18.67 -9.76 0.26
N LYS A 4 17.80 -10.57 -0.35
CA LYS A 4 16.68 -10.06 -1.13
C LYS A 4 15.45 -10.14 -0.24
N LEU A 5 14.78 -9.01 -0.12
CA LEU A 5 13.44 -8.89 0.46
C LEU A 5 12.57 -8.16 -0.58
N PRO A 6 11.24 -8.33 -0.55
CA PRO A 6 10.36 -7.55 -1.42
C PRO A 6 10.55 -6.06 -1.16
N ALA A 7 10.79 -5.28 -2.22
CA ALA A 7 11.06 -3.84 -2.09
C ALA A 7 9.89 -3.06 -1.47
N SER A 8 8.66 -3.48 -1.75
CA SER A 8 7.48 -3.00 -1.04
C SER A 8 6.38 -4.07 -0.99
N VAL A 9 5.69 -4.14 0.14
CA VAL A 9 4.50 -4.99 0.34
C VAL A 9 3.37 -4.11 0.86
N SER A 10 2.38 -3.88 0.00
CA SER A 10 1.10 -3.30 0.42
C SER A 10 0.13 -4.43 0.70
N ILE A 11 -0.39 -4.49 1.92
CA ILE A 11 -1.30 -5.53 2.37
C ILE A 11 -2.73 -5.03 2.21
N GLN A 12 -3.60 -5.86 1.65
CA GLN A 12 -5.04 -5.62 1.61
C GLN A 12 -5.76 -6.44 2.68
N PRO A 13 -6.95 -6.03 3.14
CA PRO A 13 -7.80 -6.88 3.98
C PRO A 13 -8.04 -8.24 3.31
N GLY A 14 -7.85 -9.35 4.04
CA GLY A 14 -8.04 -10.71 3.51
C GLY A 14 -6.98 -11.19 2.50
N MET A 15 -5.90 -10.42 2.28
CA MET A 15 -4.79 -10.85 1.47
C MET A 15 -3.87 -11.78 2.27
N ASP A 16 -3.91 -13.06 1.92
CA ASP A 16 -3.07 -14.12 2.50
C ASP A 16 -1.87 -14.46 1.61
N ALA A 17 -2.01 -14.24 0.30
CA ALA A 17 -0.95 -14.48 -0.67
C ALA A 17 -0.03 -13.25 -0.76
N ILE A 18 1.21 -13.42 -0.30
CA ILE A 18 2.26 -12.42 -0.43
C ILE A 18 3.19 -12.84 -1.58
N PRO A 19 3.66 -11.90 -2.44
CA PRO A 19 4.57 -12.25 -3.52
C PRO A 19 5.81 -13.00 -3.03
N PRO A 20 6.26 -14.03 -3.77
CA PRO A 20 7.41 -14.84 -3.37
C PRO A 20 8.68 -13.98 -3.36
N VAL A 21 9.54 -14.21 -2.36
CA VAL A 21 10.85 -13.57 -2.29
C VAL A 21 11.86 -14.43 -3.05
N PRO A 22 12.61 -13.87 -4.03
CA PRO A 22 13.59 -14.65 -4.75
C PRO A 22 14.73 -15.10 -3.82
N PRO A 23 15.23 -16.34 -3.98
CA PRO A 23 16.34 -16.84 -3.19
C PRO A 23 17.62 -16.04 -3.41
N VAL A 24 18.49 -16.04 -2.40
CA VAL A 24 19.83 -15.46 -2.49
C VAL A 24 20.87 -16.54 -2.28
N THR A 25 21.79 -16.64 -3.23
CA THR A 25 22.93 -17.55 -3.14
C THR A 25 24.20 -16.79 -2.78
N VAL A 26 24.98 -17.37 -1.88
CA VAL A 26 26.15 -16.76 -1.25
C VAL A 26 27.30 -17.74 -1.22
N LYS A 27 28.43 -17.35 -1.80
CA LYS A 27 29.69 -18.07 -1.59
C LYS A 27 30.31 -17.56 -0.29
N TYR A 28 30.73 -18.47 0.58
CA TYR A 28 31.35 -18.12 1.85
C TYR A 28 32.43 -19.14 2.25
N LYS A 29 33.35 -18.67 3.08
CA LYS A 29 34.35 -19.47 3.77
C LYS A 29 34.51 -18.93 5.18
N CYS A 30 34.42 -19.80 6.17
CA CYS A 30 34.61 -19.46 7.57
C CYS A 30 35.79 -20.24 8.14
N PHE A 31 36.51 -19.58 9.04
CA PHE A 31 37.63 -20.10 9.80
C PHE A 31 37.60 -19.44 11.19
N ASP A 32 37.85 -20.23 12.23
CA ASP A 32 37.95 -19.76 13.61
C ASP A 32 39.45 -19.69 13.97
N PRO A 33 40.08 -18.50 13.97
CA PRO A 33 41.52 -18.36 14.15
C PRO A 33 42.00 -18.68 15.56
N ASP A 34 41.08 -18.66 16.54
CA ASP A 34 41.35 -19.01 17.93
C ASP A 34 40.86 -20.44 18.26
N GLY A 35 40.45 -21.19 17.23
CA GLY A 35 39.99 -22.57 17.33
C GLY A 35 41.15 -23.56 17.55
N SER A 36 40.80 -24.81 17.81
CA SER A 36 41.75 -25.93 17.81
C SER A 36 41.18 -27.08 16.98
N ASP A 37 42.05 -27.87 16.35
CA ASP A 37 41.65 -29.06 15.57
C ASP A 37 40.89 -30.14 16.38
N SER A 38 40.97 -30.09 17.71
CA SER A 38 40.22 -30.96 18.61
C SER A 38 38.76 -30.52 18.82
N VAL A 39 38.38 -29.32 18.35
CA VAL A 39 37.05 -28.74 18.56
C VAL A 39 36.34 -28.58 17.22
N THR A 40 35.14 -29.15 17.14
CA THR A 40 34.26 -29.00 15.98
C THR A 40 33.40 -27.75 16.14
N ARG A 41 33.38 -26.89 15.12
CA ARG A 41 32.63 -25.62 15.03
C ARG A 41 31.57 -25.68 13.95
N THR A 42 30.58 -24.80 14.02
CA THR A 42 29.58 -24.64 12.96
C THR A 42 29.34 -23.17 12.71
N ALA A 43 29.45 -22.75 11.45
CA ALA A 43 29.14 -21.40 11.04
C ALA A 43 27.69 -21.07 11.44
N SER A 44 27.44 -19.82 11.82
CA SER A 44 26.13 -19.38 12.26
C SER A 44 25.76 -18.05 11.63
N ILE A 45 24.49 -17.86 11.30
CA ILE A 45 23.95 -16.52 11.07
C ILE A 45 23.36 -16.05 12.39
N VAL A 46 23.77 -14.87 12.83
CA VAL A 46 23.31 -14.22 14.06
C VAL A 46 22.46 -13.00 13.72
N ILE A 47 21.47 -12.72 14.57
CA ILE A 47 20.68 -11.49 14.53
C ILE A 47 21.41 -10.36 15.23
N LEU A 48 21.27 -9.14 14.72
CA LEU A 48 21.80 -7.92 15.32
C LEU A 48 20.66 -6.98 15.76
N SER A 49 21.00 -5.98 16.57
CA SER A 49 20.07 -5.00 17.14
C SER A 49 19.15 -4.34 16.10
N ASP A 50 19.69 -4.02 14.91
CA ASP A 50 18.95 -3.33 13.85
C ASP A 50 17.78 -4.16 13.29
N ALA A 51 17.79 -5.48 13.47
CA ALA A 51 16.68 -6.36 13.09
C ALA A 51 15.39 -6.07 13.87
N PHE A 52 15.49 -5.38 15.00
CA PHE A 52 14.34 -5.01 15.84
C PHE A 52 13.25 -4.26 15.06
N ASN A 53 13.63 -3.32 14.19
CA ASN A 53 12.67 -2.57 13.37
C ASN A 53 11.86 -3.49 12.45
N LEU A 54 12.53 -4.46 11.82
CA LEU A 54 11.90 -5.45 10.97
C LEU A 54 10.94 -6.33 11.78
N ILE A 55 11.41 -6.91 12.89
CA ILE A 55 10.61 -7.79 13.74
C ILE A 55 9.36 -7.08 14.26
N LYS A 56 9.50 -5.85 14.78
CA LYS A 56 8.36 -5.09 15.30
C LYS A 56 7.34 -4.76 14.22
N SER A 57 7.80 -4.36 13.04
CA SER A 57 6.92 -4.07 11.90
C SER A 57 6.15 -5.31 11.46
N LEU A 58 6.81 -6.47 11.41
CA LEU A 58 6.16 -7.74 11.11
C LEU A 58 5.08 -8.09 12.15
N GLN A 59 5.40 -7.97 13.44
CA GLN A 59 4.46 -8.24 14.54
C GLN A 59 3.22 -7.32 14.49
N SER A 60 3.41 -6.02 14.25
CA SER A 60 2.29 -5.07 14.18
C SER A 60 1.34 -5.35 13.02
N LEU A 61 1.87 -5.87 11.91
CA LEU A 61 1.09 -6.20 10.72
C LEU A 61 0.61 -7.66 10.69
N GLY A 62 0.85 -8.45 11.73
CA GLY A 62 0.47 -9.87 11.76
C GLY A 62 1.19 -10.71 10.70
N LEU A 63 2.40 -10.29 10.31
CA LEU A 63 3.22 -10.96 9.32
C LEU A 63 4.23 -11.87 9.99
N THR A 64 4.47 -13.02 9.35
CA THR A 64 5.52 -13.96 9.73
C THR A 64 6.54 -14.03 8.62
N LEU A 65 7.80 -13.75 8.94
CA LEU A 65 8.92 -13.97 8.04
C LEU A 65 9.63 -15.26 8.43
N THR A 66 9.67 -16.22 7.52
CA THR A 66 10.43 -17.46 7.67
C THR A 66 11.64 -17.41 6.76
N ILE A 67 12.82 -17.66 7.33
CA ILE A 67 14.08 -17.77 6.61
C ILE A 67 14.58 -19.21 6.70
N ASP A 68 14.75 -19.85 5.55
CA ASP A 68 15.36 -21.18 5.42
C ASP A 68 16.74 -21.05 4.78
N VAL A 69 17.77 -21.60 5.42
CA VAL A 69 19.13 -21.60 4.89
C VAL A 69 19.55 -23.02 4.55
N THR A 70 20.09 -23.21 3.36
CA THR A 70 20.68 -24.48 2.93
C THR A 70 22.09 -24.23 2.45
N SER A 71 23.07 -24.97 2.96
CA SER A 71 24.47 -24.87 2.51
C SER A 71 24.97 -26.24 2.08
N ASN A 72 25.36 -26.36 0.81
CA ASN A 72 25.85 -27.60 0.18
C ASN A 72 25.02 -28.85 0.57
N GLY A 73 23.69 -28.74 0.53
CA GLY A 73 22.76 -29.84 0.83
C GLY A 73 22.36 -29.99 2.31
N VAL A 74 23.01 -29.28 3.24
CA VAL A 74 22.63 -29.26 4.66
C VAL A 74 21.64 -28.14 4.91
N LYS A 75 20.42 -28.49 5.33
CA LYS A 75 19.36 -27.53 5.66
C LYS A 75 19.41 -27.14 7.15
N SER A 76 19.40 -25.84 7.44
CA SER A 76 19.27 -25.31 8.80
C SER A 76 17.85 -25.50 9.34
N LYS A 77 17.67 -25.32 10.66
CA LYS A 77 16.33 -25.07 11.20
C LYS A 77 15.76 -23.79 10.58
N SER A 78 14.47 -23.77 10.30
CA SER A 78 13.77 -22.58 9.81
C SER A 78 13.80 -21.50 10.87
N TRP A 79 14.17 -20.29 10.46
CA TRP A 79 14.27 -19.13 11.34
C TRP A 79 13.04 -18.26 11.17
N VAL A 80 12.20 -18.21 12.21
CA VAL A 80 10.85 -17.62 12.12
C VAL A 80 10.78 -16.34 12.95
N PHE A 81 10.37 -15.25 12.31
CA PHE A 81 10.23 -13.91 12.89
C PHE A 81 8.81 -13.39 12.77
N GLY A 82 8.43 -12.45 13.63
CA GLY A 82 7.14 -11.75 13.52
C GLY A 82 5.97 -12.46 14.20
N LYS A 83 6.19 -13.64 14.79
CA LYS A 83 5.18 -14.33 15.59
C LYS A 83 4.71 -13.45 16.75
N LYS A 84 3.39 -13.42 16.93
CA LYS A 84 2.71 -12.64 17.96
C LYS A 84 2.51 -13.41 19.26
N ASP A 85 2.72 -14.72 19.23
CA ASP A 85 2.66 -15.64 20.38
C ASP A 85 3.75 -15.39 21.44
N GLY A 86 4.56 -14.33 21.28
CA GLY A 86 5.62 -13.97 22.21
C GLY A 86 6.90 -14.79 22.05
N THR A 87 6.96 -15.72 21.09
CA THR A 87 8.16 -16.51 20.82
C THR A 87 9.27 -15.59 20.33
N THR A 88 10.32 -15.45 21.14
CA THR A 88 11.54 -14.77 20.70
C THR A 88 12.23 -15.64 19.65
N PRO A 89 12.52 -15.12 18.45
CA PRO A 89 13.32 -15.86 17.48
C PRO A 89 14.66 -16.21 18.10
N PRO A 90 15.24 -17.40 17.82
CA PRO A 90 16.58 -17.71 18.32
C PRO A 90 17.58 -16.68 17.80
N ASP A 91 18.56 -16.32 18.62
CA ASP A 91 19.54 -15.28 18.28
C ASP A 91 20.46 -15.71 17.12
N ASN A 92 20.52 -17.02 16.84
CA ASN A 92 21.29 -17.57 15.74
C ASN A 92 20.66 -18.82 15.12
N ILE A 93 21.10 -19.12 13.90
CA ILE A 93 20.91 -20.42 13.24
C ILE A 93 22.24 -20.94 12.71
N SER A 94 22.43 -22.25 12.76
CA SER A 94 23.61 -22.92 12.18
C SER A 94 23.53 -22.99 10.65
N VAL A 95 24.67 -22.88 9.98
CA VAL A 95 24.79 -22.90 8.52
C VAL A 95 25.82 -23.94 8.08
N GLY A 96 25.36 -24.93 7.30
CA GLY A 96 26.21 -25.96 6.73
C GLY A 96 26.65 -27.02 7.74
N SER A 97 27.57 -27.88 7.28
CA SER A 97 28.21 -28.90 8.11
C SER A 97 29.21 -28.29 9.09
N SER A 98 29.45 -28.99 10.18
CA SER A 98 30.50 -28.59 11.11
C SER A 98 31.91 -28.76 10.52
N TYR A 99 32.87 -28.03 11.06
CA TYR A 99 34.25 -27.99 10.61
C TYR A 99 35.25 -27.90 11.76
N THR A 100 36.50 -28.26 11.51
CA THR A 100 37.66 -28.05 12.41
C THR A 100 38.52 -26.91 11.90
N GLU A 101 39.37 -26.34 12.75
CA GLU A 101 40.29 -25.25 12.39
C GLU A 101 41.02 -25.52 11.07
N LYS A 102 41.79 -26.61 10.97
CA LYS A 102 42.61 -26.97 9.80
C LYS A 102 41.86 -27.07 8.49
N THR A 103 40.59 -27.47 8.51
CA THR A 103 39.78 -27.59 7.30
C THR A 103 39.07 -26.28 6.97
N GLY A 104 38.74 -25.48 7.98
CA GLY A 104 37.71 -24.45 7.89
C GLY A 104 36.42 -25.03 7.29
N THR A 105 35.50 -24.17 6.86
CA THR A 105 34.36 -24.65 6.07
C THR A 105 34.75 -25.11 4.67
N GLY A 106 35.95 -24.78 4.18
CA GLY A 106 36.25 -24.79 2.75
C GLY A 106 35.38 -23.78 1.98
N ASP A 107 35.37 -23.90 0.64
CA ASP A 107 34.52 -23.07 -0.22
C ASP A 107 33.10 -23.62 -0.24
N MET A 108 32.20 -22.91 0.44
CA MET A 108 30.80 -23.31 0.60
C MET A 108 29.89 -22.35 -0.16
N THR A 109 28.73 -22.86 -0.56
CA THR A 109 27.66 -22.05 -1.13
C THR A 109 26.39 -22.24 -0.31
N MET A 110 25.91 -21.17 0.32
CA MET A 110 24.61 -21.16 0.98
C MET A 110 23.54 -20.51 0.11
N THR A 111 22.32 -21.01 0.21
CA THR A 111 21.10 -20.44 -0.39
C THR A 111 20.17 -20.06 0.75
N ILE A 112 19.72 -18.81 0.74
CA ILE A 112 18.81 -18.22 1.72
C ILE A 112 17.48 -18.01 1.02
N ASN A 113 16.45 -18.71 1.49
CA ASN A 113 15.07 -18.55 1.05
C ASN A 113 14.31 -17.78 2.13
N ALA A 114 13.60 -16.73 1.73
CA ALA A 114 12.75 -15.95 2.62
C ALA A 114 11.29 -16.11 2.16
N THR A 115 10.39 -16.34 3.11
CA THR A 115 8.96 -16.43 2.86
C THR A 115 8.25 -15.52 3.83
N LEU A 116 7.44 -14.62 3.30
CA LEU A 116 6.55 -13.77 4.10
C LEU A 116 5.16 -14.37 4.02
N SER A 117 4.55 -14.66 5.17
CA SER A 117 3.19 -15.17 5.27
C SER A 117 2.37 -14.33 6.22
N ARG A 118 1.06 -14.40 6.08
CA ARG A 118 0.12 -13.76 6.99
C ARG A 118 -0.88 -14.80 7.48
N ASP A 119 -1.23 -14.71 8.75
CA ASP A 119 -2.35 -15.45 9.30
C ASP A 119 -3.59 -14.53 9.26
N SER A 120 -4.58 -14.84 8.41
CA SER A 120 -5.81 -14.06 8.30
C SER A 120 -6.67 -14.10 9.57
N SER A 121 -6.45 -15.07 10.46
CA SER A 121 -7.12 -15.12 11.76
C SER A 121 -6.56 -14.10 12.75
N GLU A 122 -5.36 -13.58 12.50
CA GLU A 122 -4.72 -12.60 13.37
C GLU A 122 -5.19 -11.17 13.10
N LYS A 123 -5.54 -10.45 14.18
CA LYS A 123 -5.89 -9.03 14.09
C LYS A 123 -4.69 -8.25 13.56
N THR A 124 -4.86 -7.66 12.38
CA THR A 124 -3.89 -6.78 11.73
C THR A 124 -4.16 -5.34 12.12
N SER A 125 -3.15 -4.65 12.66
CA SER A 125 -3.27 -3.23 12.97
C SER A 125 -2.87 -2.40 11.74
N PRO A 126 -3.67 -1.38 11.36
CA PRO A 126 -3.27 -0.42 10.32
C PRO A 126 -1.92 0.22 10.65
N GLY A 127 -1.09 0.42 9.63
CA GLY A 127 0.21 1.02 9.81
C GLY A 127 1.05 1.09 8.54
N PHE A 128 2.08 1.93 8.61
CA PHE A 128 3.05 2.19 7.56
C PHE A 128 4.45 2.09 8.15
N TYR A 129 5.31 1.29 7.52
CA TYR A 129 6.65 0.98 8.01
C TYR A 129 7.65 1.12 6.87
N ALA A 130 8.44 2.20 6.92
CA ALA A 130 9.53 2.46 5.98
C ALA A 130 10.85 2.08 6.66
N ILE A 131 11.32 0.87 6.40
CA ILE A 131 12.52 0.31 7.00
C ILE A 131 13.68 0.58 6.03
N PRO A 132 14.71 1.35 6.39
CA PRO A 132 15.85 1.57 5.50
C PRO A 132 16.68 0.29 5.35
N ALA A 133 17.72 0.34 4.53
CA ALA A 133 18.66 -0.77 4.45
C ALA A 133 19.26 -1.03 5.84
N LEU A 134 19.21 -2.27 6.31
CA LEU A 134 19.68 -2.66 7.64
C LEU A 134 20.89 -3.58 7.52
N SER A 135 21.80 -3.46 8.47
CA SER A 135 22.83 -4.45 8.75
C SER A 135 22.30 -5.44 9.80
N ALA A 136 21.13 -6.04 9.55
CA ALA A 136 20.36 -6.79 10.56
C ALA A 136 20.92 -8.17 10.92
N PHE A 137 21.79 -8.74 10.08
CA PHE A 137 22.29 -10.10 10.24
C PHE A 137 23.78 -10.20 9.96
N LYS A 138 24.43 -11.20 10.57
CA LYS A 138 25.86 -11.45 10.37
C LYS A 138 26.16 -12.94 10.30
N LEU A 139 26.96 -13.35 9.32
CA LEU A 139 27.52 -14.70 9.24
C LEU A 139 28.84 -14.74 10.02
N VAL A 140 28.90 -15.57 11.05
CA VAL A 140 30.07 -15.75 11.93
C VAL A 140 30.60 -17.18 11.85
N PRO A 141 31.91 -17.39 12.03
CA PRO A 141 32.52 -18.71 12.01
C PRO A 141 32.00 -19.63 13.13
N VAL A 142 31.74 -19.06 14.31
CA VAL A 142 31.08 -19.75 15.42
C VAL A 142 30.24 -18.73 16.20
N TYR A 143 29.11 -19.18 16.74
CA TYR A 143 28.27 -18.35 17.61
C TYR A 143 29.07 -17.86 18.83
N GLY A 144 28.96 -16.57 19.15
CA GLY A 144 29.73 -15.91 20.21
C GLY A 144 30.94 -15.12 19.73
N LEU A 145 31.40 -15.30 18.49
CA LEU A 145 32.42 -14.43 17.89
C LEU A 145 31.79 -13.22 17.20
N LEU A 146 32.40 -12.05 17.41
CA LEU A 146 31.91 -10.78 16.87
C LEU A 146 32.46 -10.46 15.47
N SER A 147 33.45 -11.19 14.96
CA SER A 147 33.99 -11.00 13.60
C SER A 147 33.28 -11.89 12.59
N GLY A 148 32.91 -11.34 11.44
CA GLY A 148 32.10 -12.05 10.46
C GLY A 148 31.61 -11.19 9.30
N LEU A 149 30.95 -11.83 8.33
CA LEU A 149 30.44 -11.20 7.12
C LEU A 149 29.05 -10.60 7.36
N GLN A 150 28.89 -9.30 7.07
CA GLN A 150 27.61 -8.62 7.20
C GLN A 150 26.60 -9.05 6.11
N LEU A 151 25.40 -9.40 6.54
CA LEU A 151 24.25 -9.70 5.70
C LEU A 151 23.24 -8.55 5.84
N ASN A 152 23.28 -7.65 4.87
CA ASN A 152 22.44 -6.46 4.81
C ASN A 152 21.09 -6.79 4.18
N THR A 153 20.02 -6.15 4.64
CA THR A 153 18.73 -6.14 3.97
C THR A 153 18.56 -4.86 3.16
N PRO A 154 17.84 -4.88 2.02
CA PRO A 154 17.51 -3.66 1.30
C PRO A 154 16.54 -2.82 2.11
N ALA A 155 16.37 -1.56 1.72
CA ALA A 155 15.26 -0.76 2.20
C ALA A 155 13.94 -1.39 1.72
N ILE A 156 12.98 -1.49 2.62
CA ILE A 156 11.67 -2.08 2.36
C ILE A 156 10.56 -1.18 2.93
N ARG A 157 9.41 -1.18 2.25
CA ARG A 157 8.19 -0.53 2.74
C ARG A 157 7.08 -1.54 2.91
N ILE A 158 6.57 -1.68 4.13
CA ILE A 158 5.42 -2.51 4.43
C ILE A 158 4.28 -1.63 4.93
N GLN A 159 3.09 -1.77 4.38
CA GLN A 159 1.94 -0.99 4.82
C GLN A 159 0.63 -1.78 4.77
N TYR A 160 -0.27 -1.47 5.70
CA TYR A 160 -1.66 -1.88 5.69
C TYR A 160 -2.55 -0.64 5.91
N VAL A 161 -3.27 -0.26 4.87
CA VAL A 161 -4.29 0.80 4.90
C VAL A 161 -5.65 0.14 4.73
N PRO A 162 -6.58 0.28 5.69
CA PRO A 162 -7.93 -0.26 5.57
C PRO A 162 -8.69 0.32 4.39
N THR A 163 -9.51 -0.50 3.73
CA THR A 163 -10.35 -0.04 2.61
C THR A 163 -11.35 1.03 3.02
N CYS A 164 -11.80 1.03 4.28
CA CYS A 164 -12.69 2.04 4.82
C CYS A 164 -11.98 3.32 5.28
N PHE A 165 -10.66 3.45 5.14
CA PHE A 165 -9.86 4.53 5.72
C PHE A 165 -10.28 5.92 5.21
N VAL A 166 -10.71 6.00 3.95
CA VAL A 166 -11.19 7.24 3.34
C VAL A 166 -12.72 7.31 3.46
N GLN A 167 -13.23 8.43 3.97
CA GLN A 167 -14.64 8.78 3.94
C GLN A 167 -14.88 9.83 2.86
N THR A 168 -15.86 9.58 1.98
CA THR A 168 -16.35 10.56 1.01
C THR A 168 -17.60 11.24 1.55
N ARG A 169 -17.70 12.56 1.41
CA ARG A 169 -18.91 13.36 1.70
C ARG A 169 -19.18 14.33 0.55
N LEU A 170 -20.45 14.59 0.26
CA LEU A 170 -20.88 15.59 -0.70
C LEU A 170 -21.50 16.78 0.04
N SER A 171 -21.32 18.00 -0.45
CA SER A 171 -22.06 19.16 0.08
C SER A 171 -23.57 19.05 -0.15
N THR A 172 -23.97 18.36 -1.21
CA THR A 172 -25.36 18.06 -1.54
C THR A 172 -25.47 16.69 -2.20
N ASN A 173 -26.54 15.96 -1.92
CA ASN A 173 -26.90 14.72 -2.62
C ASN A 173 -27.90 14.97 -3.78
N ASN A 174 -28.27 16.22 -4.02
CA ASN A 174 -29.22 16.60 -5.07
C ASN A 174 -28.74 17.89 -5.77
N VAL A 175 -28.62 17.83 -7.10
CA VAL A 175 -28.34 18.98 -7.96
C VAL A 175 -29.58 19.25 -8.80
N ASN A 176 -30.21 20.41 -8.59
CA ASN A 176 -31.41 20.81 -9.30
C ASN A 176 -31.11 21.96 -10.26
N PHE A 177 -31.13 21.68 -11.57
CA PHE A 177 -30.94 22.68 -12.62
C PHE A 177 -32.19 23.54 -12.90
N GLY A 178 -33.30 23.26 -12.21
CA GLY A 178 -34.58 23.91 -12.42
C GLY A 178 -35.22 23.55 -13.77
N PRO A 179 -36.35 24.20 -14.10
CA PRO A 179 -36.98 24.02 -15.41
C PRO A 179 -36.11 24.61 -16.52
N VAL A 180 -36.04 23.89 -17.64
CA VAL A 180 -35.39 24.34 -18.88
C VAL A 180 -36.48 24.48 -19.93
N LEU A 181 -36.65 25.68 -20.48
CA LEU A 181 -37.56 25.91 -21.59
C LEU A 181 -36.88 25.42 -22.87
N THR A 182 -37.59 24.63 -23.67
CA THR A 182 -37.04 24.06 -24.91
C THR A 182 -36.65 25.13 -25.93
N THR A 183 -37.25 26.32 -25.83
CA THR A 183 -36.93 27.51 -26.66
C THR A 183 -35.61 28.16 -26.31
N ASP A 184 -35.11 27.95 -25.09
CA ASP A 184 -33.91 28.60 -24.57
C ASP A 184 -32.65 27.74 -24.80
N VAL A 185 -32.82 26.52 -25.33
CA VAL A 185 -31.71 25.60 -25.59
C VAL A 185 -31.25 25.75 -27.03
N ASP A 186 -30.11 26.41 -27.19
CA ASP A 186 -29.35 26.45 -28.43
C ASP A 186 -28.06 25.62 -28.32
N SER A 187 -27.15 25.77 -29.28
CA SER A 187 -25.85 25.06 -29.27
C SER A 187 -24.89 25.51 -28.16
N ASN A 188 -25.15 26.65 -27.51
CA ASN A 188 -24.30 27.23 -26.47
C ASN A 188 -24.94 27.12 -25.08
N PHE A 189 -26.12 26.53 -24.96
CA PHE A 189 -26.82 26.37 -23.70
C PHE A 189 -25.98 25.60 -22.70
N ASP A 190 -25.70 26.24 -21.56
CA ASP A 190 -25.15 25.62 -20.38
C ASP A 190 -25.80 26.16 -19.10
N ARG A 191 -25.91 25.29 -18.10
CA ARG A 191 -26.22 25.69 -16.71
C ARG A 191 -25.30 24.95 -15.78
N GLN A 192 -24.65 25.69 -14.89
CA GLN A 192 -23.65 25.16 -13.99
C GLN A 192 -24.10 25.31 -12.55
N ILE A 193 -24.05 24.22 -11.77
CA ILE A 193 -24.35 24.21 -10.35
C ILE A 193 -23.14 23.65 -9.60
N PRO A 194 -22.53 24.43 -8.69
CA PRO A 194 -21.38 23.96 -7.93
C PRO A 194 -21.81 22.96 -6.85
N PHE A 195 -20.96 21.97 -6.63
CA PHE A 195 -21.02 21.09 -5.47
C PHE A 195 -19.60 20.73 -5.02
N THR A 196 -19.43 20.38 -3.75
CA THR A 196 -18.12 19.95 -3.25
C THR A 196 -18.11 18.48 -2.91
N ILE A 197 -16.95 17.87 -3.13
CA ILE A 197 -16.62 16.54 -2.68
C ILE A 197 -15.54 16.72 -1.62
N THR A 198 -15.77 16.12 -0.45
CA THR A 198 -14.81 16.08 0.65
C THR A 198 -14.34 14.65 0.83
N ALA A 199 -13.02 14.44 0.88
CA ALA A 199 -12.41 13.22 1.36
C ALA A 199 -11.71 13.49 2.68
N SER A 200 -12.08 12.76 3.73
CA SER A 200 -11.45 12.83 5.06
C SER A 200 -11.12 11.44 5.57
N VAL A 201 -10.30 11.34 6.61
CA VAL A 201 -10.16 10.08 7.35
C VAL A 201 -11.51 9.68 7.94
N ASN A 202 -11.85 8.39 7.83
CA ASN A 202 -13.08 7.82 8.37
C ASN A 202 -12.87 7.34 9.81
N GLU A 203 -13.17 8.15 10.81
CA GLU A 203 -12.97 7.76 12.22
C GLU A 203 -13.79 6.53 12.67
N ASN A 204 -14.85 6.17 11.93
CA ASN A 204 -15.61 4.95 12.22
C ASN A 204 -14.94 3.68 11.66
N CYS A 205 -13.93 3.83 10.80
CA CYS A 205 -13.15 2.72 10.27
C CYS A 205 -12.20 2.20 11.33
N ASN A 206 -12.13 0.88 11.49
CA ASN A 206 -11.23 0.21 12.44
C ASN A 206 -11.29 0.80 13.87
N GLU A 207 -12.48 1.18 14.35
CA GLU A 207 -12.70 1.80 15.67
C GLU A 207 -11.87 3.08 15.90
N GLY A 208 -11.51 3.81 14.84
CA GLY A 208 -10.67 5.01 14.91
C GLY A 208 -9.18 4.73 15.19
N LYS A 209 -8.75 3.46 15.15
CA LYS A 209 -7.37 3.06 15.47
C LYS A 209 -6.59 2.85 14.18
N PHE A 210 -5.80 3.85 13.78
CA PHE A 210 -5.02 3.80 12.53
C PHE A 210 -3.52 3.58 12.73
N GLY A 211 -3.10 3.19 13.94
CA GLY A 211 -1.69 3.02 14.26
C GLY A 211 -0.90 4.28 13.95
N ASN A 212 0.11 4.15 13.10
CA ASN A 212 0.98 5.25 12.71
C ASN A 212 0.68 5.86 11.33
N LEU A 213 -0.45 5.52 10.71
CA LEU A 213 -0.79 6.05 9.37
C LEU A 213 -0.86 7.58 9.34
N GLN A 214 -1.34 8.21 10.42
CA GLN A 214 -1.48 9.68 10.51
C GLN A 214 -0.31 10.39 11.19
N THR A 215 0.47 9.69 12.02
CA THR A 215 1.51 10.27 12.88
C THR A 215 2.94 10.05 12.39
N GLY A 216 3.14 9.11 11.46
CA GLY A 216 4.44 8.79 10.89
C GLY A 216 5.19 7.66 11.63
N TYR A 217 6.22 7.15 10.98
CA TYR A 217 7.04 6.04 11.43
C TYR A 217 8.49 6.49 11.62
N THR A 218 9.03 6.30 12.82
CA THR A 218 10.43 6.57 13.13
C THR A 218 11.13 5.25 13.44
N PRO A 219 11.98 4.72 12.56
CA PRO A 219 12.76 3.53 12.86
C PRO A 219 13.79 3.82 13.95
N HIS A 220 14.02 2.84 14.81
CA HIS A 220 14.95 2.91 15.93
C HIS A 220 16.31 2.32 15.53
N PHE A 221 17.37 3.13 15.54
CA PHE A 221 18.74 2.64 15.27
C PHE A 221 19.55 2.55 16.57
N SER A 222 20.46 1.59 16.61
CA SER A 222 21.31 1.36 17.77
C SER A 222 22.49 2.35 17.89
N GLU A 223 22.74 3.16 16.85
CA GLU A 223 23.75 4.22 16.83
C GLU A 223 23.13 5.58 16.46
N SER A 224 23.89 6.66 16.66
CA SER A 224 23.59 8.09 16.46
C SER A 224 23.23 8.51 15.01
N ALA A 225 22.67 7.60 14.23
CA ALA A 225 22.02 7.93 12.98
C ALA A 225 20.84 8.88 13.26
N ALA A 226 20.80 10.00 12.54
CA ALA A 226 19.66 10.90 12.59
C ALA A 226 18.38 10.11 12.30
N THR A 227 17.51 9.97 13.30
CA THR A 227 16.24 9.27 13.15
C THR A 227 15.30 10.12 12.32
N LYS A 228 15.10 9.73 11.07
CA LYS A 228 14.14 10.39 10.19
C LYS A 228 12.76 9.77 10.38
N THR A 229 11.76 10.60 10.62
CA THR A 229 10.35 10.18 10.59
C THR A 229 9.88 10.12 9.14
N TYR A 230 9.29 8.99 8.76
CA TYR A 230 8.68 8.76 7.47
C TYR A 230 7.17 8.89 7.59
N TYR A 231 6.55 9.55 6.64
CA TYR A 231 5.11 9.77 6.63
C TYR A 231 4.46 9.00 5.49
N LEU A 232 3.20 8.62 5.69
CA LEU A 232 2.38 8.05 4.64
C LEU A 232 2.10 9.13 3.57
N ASP A 233 2.29 8.75 2.32
CA ASP A 233 1.80 9.49 1.15
C ASP A 233 0.84 8.55 0.41
N LEU A 234 -0.43 8.92 0.36
CA LEU A 234 -1.52 8.10 -0.13
C LEU A 234 -2.31 8.89 -1.18
N PRO A 235 -1.97 8.72 -2.47
CA PRO A 235 -2.68 9.36 -3.57
C PRO A 235 -4.13 8.89 -3.65
N LEU A 236 -5.04 9.85 -3.89
CA LEU A 236 -6.48 9.62 -3.99
C LEU A 236 -6.98 9.86 -5.42
N LYS A 237 -7.94 9.04 -5.83
CA LYS A 237 -8.72 9.18 -7.06
C LYS A 237 -10.21 9.29 -6.72
N VAL A 238 -10.96 9.93 -7.60
CA VAL A 238 -12.43 10.00 -7.51
C VAL A 238 -13.07 9.29 -8.69
N SER A 239 -14.12 8.53 -8.44
CA SER A 239 -14.87 7.81 -9.47
C SER A 239 -16.29 8.34 -9.50
N PHE A 240 -16.79 8.60 -10.71
CA PHE A 240 -18.17 9.00 -10.98
C PHE A 240 -18.85 7.86 -11.75
N ILE A 241 -19.70 7.11 -11.07
CA ILE A 241 -20.31 5.89 -11.60
C ILE A 241 -21.77 6.18 -11.88
N LEU A 242 -22.17 6.14 -13.16
CA LEU A 242 -23.55 6.32 -13.57
C LEU A 242 -24.37 5.08 -13.15
N ILE A 243 -25.44 5.32 -12.39
CA ILE A 243 -26.34 4.28 -11.88
C ILE A 243 -27.62 4.21 -12.71
N ASN A 244 -28.22 5.35 -13.04
CA ASN A 244 -29.49 5.41 -13.79
C ASN A 244 -29.72 6.79 -14.42
N GLY A 245 -30.74 6.90 -15.28
CA GLY A 245 -31.27 8.15 -15.83
C GLY A 245 -30.58 8.64 -17.11
N GLY A 246 -29.60 7.88 -17.61
CA GLY A 246 -28.97 8.15 -18.87
C GLY A 246 -28.02 7.06 -19.34
N VAL A 247 -27.29 7.36 -20.41
CA VAL A 247 -26.12 6.57 -20.83
C VAL A 247 -24.91 7.49 -20.94
N VAL A 248 -23.73 6.96 -20.67
CA VAL A 248 -22.50 7.70 -20.91
C VAL A 248 -22.40 7.95 -22.42
N CYS A 249 -22.28 9.22 -22.81
CA CYS A 249 -22.15 9.60 -24.22
C CYS A 249 -20.80 9.12 -24.80
N SER A 250 -20.68 9.19 -26.13
CA SER A 250 -19.41 8.90 -26.81
C SER A 250 -18.28 9.76 -26.24
N GLY A 251 -17.16 9.14 -25.87
CA GLY A 251 -16.01 9.81 -25.27
C GLY A 251 -15.97 9.82 -23.73
N GLY A 252 -16.99 9.31 -23.04
CA GLY A 252 -16.89 9.03 -21.60
C GLY A 252 -17.02 10.23 -20.65
N LYS A 253 -17.15 11.45 -21.19
CA LYS A 253 -17.06 12.70 -20.41
C LYS A 253 -18.39 13.35 -20.06
N SER A 254 -19.49 12.83 -20.60
CA SER A 254 -20.84 13.31 -20.36
C SER A 254 -21.82 12.14 -20.27
N VAL A 255 -22.98 12.41 -19.67
CA VAL A 255 -24.12 11.48 -19.57
C VAL A 255 -25.27 12.06 -20.39
N CYS A 256 -25.65 11.34 -21.43
CA CYS A 256 -26.76 11.68 -22.30
C CYS A 256 -28.05 11.41 -21.53
N LEU A 257 -28.87 12.45 -21.34
CA LEU A 257 -30.08 12.38 -20.51
C LEU A 257 -31.29 11.91 -21.31
N TYR A 258 -32.16 11.18 -20.61
CA TYR A 258 -33.38 10.64 -21.17
C TYR A 258 -34.59 11.20 -20.43
N LYS A 259 -35.75 11.11 -21.08
CA LYS A 259 -37.01 11.39 -20.40
C LYS A 259 -37.26 10.38 -19.29
N GLU A 260 -37.90 10.85 -18.22
CA GLU A 260 -38.44 9.98 -17.19
C GLU A 260 -39.39 8.95 -17.83
N GLY A 261 -39.15 7.65 -17.58
CA GLY A 261 -39.89 6.54 -18.19
C GLY A 261 -39.02 5.52 -18.94
N GLY A 262 -37.76 5.82 -19.24
CA GLY A 262 -36.79 4.83 -19.75
C GLY A 262 -35.76 5.38 -20.72
N ILE A 263 -34.86 4.50 -21.19
CA ILE A 263 -33.77 4.82 -22.13
C ILE A 263 -34.21 4.86 -23.61
N SER A 264 -35.52 4.83 -23.90
CA SER A 264 -36.04 4.89 -25.27
C SER A 264 -35.98 6.30 -25.85
N ASP A 265 -36.11 7.32 -25.01
CA ASP A 265 -36.35 8.70 -25.44
C ASP A 265 -35.29 9.67 -24.92
N LYS A 266 -34.23 9.87 -25.72
CA LYS A 266 -33.25 10.93 -25.48
C LYS A 266 -33.94 12.28 -25.34
N ASN A 267 -33.52 13.06 -24.35
CA ASN A 267 -34.09 14.37 -24.06
C ASN A 267 -33.47 15.49 -24.92
N GLY A 268 -32.26 15.31 -25.47
CA GLY A 268 -31.49 16.36 -26.15
C GLY A 268 -30.58 17.17 -25.22
N LEU A 269 -30.52 16.81 -23.95
CA LEU A 269 -29.65 17.37 -22.93
C LEU A 269 -28.62 16.34 -22.46
N GLN A 270 -27.48 16.82 -21.97
CA GLN A 270 -26.44 16.01 -21.34
C GLN A 270 -25.97 16.62 -20.03
N LEU A 271 -25.50 15.75 -19.14
CA LEU A 271 -24.85 16.09 -17.87
C LEU A 271 -23.35 15.88 -17.99
N GLU A 272 -22.59 16.92 -17.70
CA GLU A 272 -21.15 16.88 -17.48
C GLU A 272 -20.84 17.20 -16.02
N ILE A 273 -19.69 16.72 -15.54
CA ILE A 273 -19.16 17.13 -14.24
C ILE A 273 -17.76 17.65 -14.48
N ASN A 274 -17.53 18.95 -14.29
CA ASN A 274 -16.22 19.55 -14.43
C ASN A 274 -15.46 19.50 -13.11
N ALA A 275 -14.21 19.03 -13.18
CA ALA A 275 -13.26 19.04 -12.09
C ALA A 275 -12.84 20.48 -11.72
N PRO A 276 -12.17 20.70 -10.58
CA PRO A 276 -11.70 22.03 -10.17
C PRO A 276 -10.87 22.78 -11.23
N GLY A 277 -10.16 22.05 -12.09
CA GLY A 277 -9.38 22.61 -13.20
C GLY A 277 -10.20 22.92 -14.47
N GLY A 278 -11.52 22.81 -14.43
CA GLY A 278 -12.44 23.09 -15.54
C GLY A 278 -12.64 21.95 -16.54
N ASN A 279 -11.80 20.91 -16.51
CA ASN A 279 -11.92 19.78 -17.42
C ASN A 279 -13.03 18.81 -16.97
N PRO A 280 -13.83 18.26 -17.89
CA PRO A 280 -14.84 17.26 -17.55
C PRO A 280 -14.20 15.94 -17.07
N VAL A 281 -14.81 15.36 -16.05
CA VAL A 281 -14.44 14.05 -15.50
C VAL A 281 -14.80 12.95 -16.47
N THR A 282 -14.16 11.80 -16.33
CA THR A 282 -14.55 10.58 -17.05
C THR A 282 -15.44 9.72 -16.17
N PHE A 283 -16.61 9.32 -16.68
CA PHE A 283 -17.58 8.47 -16.01
C PHE A 283 -17.21 6.98 -16.16
N ASN A 284 -17.63 6.16 -15.19
CA ASN A 284 -17.49 4.70 -15.18
C ASN A 284 -16.06 4.15 -15.30
N GLU A 285 -15.05 4.99 -15.08
CA GLU A 285 -13.64 4.57 -15.01
C GLU A 285 -13.25 4.18 -13.58
N ALA A 286 -12.80 2.94 -13.39
CA ALA A 286 -12.46 2.39 -12.08
C ALA A 286 -11.00 1.91 -11.94
N SER A 287 -10.32 1.62 -13.05
CA SER A 287 -9.07 0.83 -13.07
C SER A 287 -7.77 1.65 -13.02
N LEU A 288 -7.78 2.92 -13.47
CA LEU A 288 -6.62 3.83 -13.43
C LEU A 288 -7.04 5.22 -12.93
N PRO A 289 -6.13 6.05 -12.36
CA PRO A 289 -6.50 7.37 -11.88
C PRO A 289 -6.69 8.34 -13.05
N VAL A 290 -7.84 8.27 -13.70
CA VAL A 290 -8.27 9.22 -14.73
C VAL A 290 -8.69 10.54 -14.08
N ASN A 291 -9.44 10.47 -12.98
CA ASN A 291 -9.83 11.64 -12.19
C ASN A 291 -9.04 11.66 -10.87
N LYS A 292 -7.97 12.45 -10.83
CA LYS A 292 -7.16 12.64 -9.60
C LYS A 292 -7.93 13.50 -8.60
N PHE A 293 -7.85 13.16 -7.31
CA PHE A 293 -8.54 13.91 -6.26
C PHE A 293 -7.57 14.71 -5.35
N GLY A 294 -6.33 14.26 -5.22
CA GLY A 294 -5.34 14.84 -4.30
C GLY A 294 -4.64 13.74 -3.54
N ASN A 295 -3.88 14.09 -2.50
CA ASN A 295 -3.10 13.12 -1.72
C ASN A 295 -3.34 13.31 -0.23
N PHE A 296 -3.60 12.23 0.49
CA PHE A 296 -3.43 12.23 1.94
C PHE A 296 -1.94 12.13 2.26
N GLN A 297 -1.43 13.10 2.99
CA GLN A 297 0.00 13.26 3.22
C GLN A 297 0.28 13.58 4.68
N GLY A 298 1.02 12.72 5.37
CA GLY A 298 1.51 13.03 6.70
C GLY A 298 2.67 14.02 6.68
N SER A 299 2.81 14.77 7.77
CA SER A 299 3.96 15.67 8.01
C SER A 299 4.17 15.88 9.50
N GLU A 300 5.32 16.48 9.85
CA GLU A 300 5.62 16.91 11.21
C GLU A 300 4.57 17.93 11.69
N GLY A 301 4.04 17.74 12.90
CA GLY A 301 2.99 18.62 13.45
C GLY A 301 1.58 18.39 12.90
N GLY A 302 1.37 17.40 12.03
CA GLY A 302 0.07 17.09 11.42
C GLY A 302 0.11 17.23 9.90
N GLY A 303 -0.65 16.39 9.21
CA GLY A 303 -0.66 16.26 7.75
C GLY A 303 -1.95 16.73 7.09
N THR A 304 -2.03 16.55 5.77
CA THR A 304 -3.25 16.75 4.98
C THR A 304 -4.09 15.48 5.01
N TRP A 305 -5.11 15.47 5.87
CA TRP A 305 -6.04 14.35 6.08
C TRP A 305 -7.51 14.69 5.74
N ASN A 306 -7.72 15.89 5.20
CA ASN A 306 -9.02 16.38 4.75
C ASN A 306 -8.82 17.21 3.48
N ILE A 307 -9.40 16.77 2.37
CA ILE A 307 -9.31 17.41 1.05
C ILE A 307 -10.72 17.76 0.61
N ILE A 308 -10.93 19.00 0.19
CA ILE A 308 -12.20 19.51 -0.32
C ILE A 308 -11.95 20.07 -1.71
N ASN A 309 -12.67 19.54 -2.70
CA ASN A 309 -12.59 19.99 -4.08
C ASN A 309 -13.97 20.46 -4.55
N SER A 310 -14.00 21.58 -5.26
CA SER A 310 -15.23 22.12 -5.87
C SER A 310 -15.37 21.62 -7.31
N TYR A 311 -16.51 21.02 -7.62
CA TYR A 311 -16.89 20.52 -8.93
C TYR A 311 -18.07 21.33 -9.46
N GLN A 312 -18.24 21.36 -10.78
CA GLN A 312 -19.41 21.94 -11.43
C GLN A 312 -20.20 20.83 -12.10
N ALA A 313 -21.45 20.65 -11.70
CA ALA A 313 -22.39 19.88 -12.50
C ALA A 313 -22.91 20.79 -13.61
N VAL A 314 -22.75 20.37 -14.86
CA VAL A 314 -23.07 21.18 -16.04
C VAL A 314 -24.16 20.47 -16.84
N LEU A 315 -25.29 21.13 -17.02
CA LEU A 315 -26.35 20.70 -17.94
C LEU A 315 -26.16 21.45 -19.24
N SER A 316 -25.95 20.75 -20.34
CA SER A 316 -25.73 21.35 -21.66
C SER A 316 -26.50 20.65 -22.77
N SER A 317 -26.61 21.31 -23.93
CA SER A 317 -27.25 20.73 -25.12
C SER A 317 -26.37 19.64 -25.74
N THR A 318 -26.99 18.56 -26.24
CA THR A 318 -26.28 17.59 -27.10
C THR A 318 -26.20 18.03 -28.56
N GLY A 319 -26.83 19.16 -28.91
CA GLY A 319 -27.06 19.59 -30.29
C GLY A 319 -28.27 18.93 -30.97
N GLU A 320 -28.90 17.94 -30.31
CA GLU A 320 -30.18 17.37 -30.75
C GLU A 320 -31.36 18.23 -30.25
N GLN A 321 -32.54 18.07 -30.85
CA GLN A 321 -33.74 18.79 -30.42
C GLN A 321 -34.12 18.42 -28.98
N VAL A 322 -34.22 19.43 -28.11
CA VAL A 322 -34.66 19.22 -26.73
C VAL A 322 -36.16 18.91 -26.67
N LYS A 323 -36.52 17.85 -25.94
CA LYS A 323 -37.90 17.36 -25.83
C LYS A 323 -38.49 17.68 -24.45
N THR A 324 -39.73 18.19 -24.43
CA THR A 324 -40.47 18.45 -23.20
C THR A 324 -40.69 17.20 -22.36
N GLY A 325 -40.29 17.23 -21.09
CA GLY A 325 -40.46 16.14 -20.12
C GLY A 325 -39.49 16.29 -18.96
N LYS A 326 -39.67 15.49 -17.90
CA LYS A 326 -38.70 15.42 -16.81
C LYS A 326 -37.45 14.66 -17.26
N TYR A 327 -36.31 15.07 -16.75
CA TYR A 327 -35.02 14.41 -16.92
C TYR A 327 -34.35 14.26 -15.55
N SER A 328 -33.58 13.21 -15.35
CA SER A 328 -32.80 13.00 -14.14
C SER A 328 -31.65 12.02 -14.41
N ALA A 329 -30.59 12.09 -13.62
CA ALA A 329 -29.52 11.10 -13.62
C ALA A 329 -29.08 10.83 -12.18
N GLN A 330 -28.66 9.60 -11.91
CA GLN A 330 -28.11 9.19 -10.62
C GLN A 330 -26.66 8.76 -10.80
N VAL A 331 -25.76 9.42 -10.08
CA VAL A 331 -24.32 9.17 -10.15
C VAL A 331 -23.82 8.88 -8.75
N THR A 332 -23.12 7.77 -8.57
CA THR A 332 -22.38 7.46 -7.35
C THR A 332 -20.99 8.09 -7.43
N VAL A 333 -20.64 8.84 -6.39
CA VAL A 333 -19.32 9.44 -6.22
C VAL A 333 -18.55 8.64 -5.18
N LYS A 334 -17.34 8.19 -5.53
CA LYS A 334 -16.48 7.40 -4.64
C LYS A 334 -15.06 7.94 -4.67
N VAL A 335 -14.47 8.24 -3.51
CA VAL A 335 -13.04 8.56 -3.40
C VAL A 335 -12.31 7.36 -2.80
N ASP A 336 -11.30 6.86 -3.50
CA ASP A 336 -10.45 5.74 -3.09
C ASP A 336 -8.97 6.12 -3.22
N TYR A 337 -8.10 5.39 -2.52
CA TYR A 337 -6.65 5.46 -2.74
C TYR A 337 -6.19 4.44 -3.82
N TYR A 338 -5.00 4.65 -4.38
CA TYR A 338 -4.38 3.76 -5.37
C TYR A 338 -2.87 3.60 -5.15
#